data_AF-A0A965PH45-F1
#
_entry.id   AF-A0A965PH45-F1
#
_cell.length_a   1.000
_cell.length_b   1.000
_cell.length_c   1.000
_cell.angle_alpha   90.00
_cell.angle_beta   90.00
_cell.angle_gamma   90.00
#
_symmetry.space_group_name_H-M   'P 1'
#
loop_
_entity.id
_entity.type
_entity.pdbx_description
1 polymer ?
#
loop_
_entity_poly.entity_id
_entity_poly.type
_entity_poly.pdbx_seq_one_letter_code
_entity_poly.pdbx_strand_id
1 'polypeptide(L)'
;MRKLKAILAFVRNQEWVDEPKWNEEDEKAWTAFLGTPTGRRISLILLNLTLRQNSSAVMKEGSKLAEACGYAKGFRGCVAVLESLATQKLNSAIADYGNESDEPVVN
;
A
#
# COMPACT_ATOMS: atom_id res chain seq x y z
N MET A 1 19.86 4.46 -25.40
CA MET A 1 20.33 3.10 -25.00
C MET A 1 20.07 2.70 -23.54
N ARG A 2 20.17 3.60 -22.54
CA ARG A 2 20.01 3.25 -21.10
C ARG A 2 18.61 2.72 -20.73
N LYS A 3 17.55 3.31 -21.28
CA LYS A 3 16.15 2.86 -21.09
C LYS A 3 15.90 1.47 -21.68
N LEU A 4 16.43 1.18 -22.87
CA LEU A 4 16.31 -0.12 -23.52
C LEU A 4 16.96 -1.24 -22.70
N LYS A 5 18.17 -1.00 -22.17
CA LYS A 5 18.85 -1.97 -21.29
C LYS A 5 18.08 -2.24 -20.00
N ALA A 6 17.44 -1.21 -19.43
CA ALA A 6 16.61 -1.37 -18.24
C ALA A 6 15.34 -2.19 -18.50
N ILE A 7 14.67 -1.96 -19.64
CA ILE A 7 13.50 -2.75 -20.07
C ILE A 7 13.89 -4.21 -20.31
N LEU A 8 15.00 -4.45 -21.03
CA LEU A 8 15.54 -5.80 -21.24
C LEU A 8 15.85 -6.51 -19.92
N ALA A 9 16.47 -5.81 -18.96
CA ALA A 9 16.76 -6.38 -17.65
C ALA A 9 15.48 -6.66 -16.84
N PHE A 10 14.45 -5.82 -16.95
CA PHE A 10 13.16 -6.03 -16.31
C PHE A 10 12.47 -7.28 -16.88
N VAL A 11 12.31 -7.37 -18.19
CA VAL A 11 11.66 -8.52 -18.86
C VAL A 11 12.43 -9.82 -18.60
N ARG A 12 13.76 -9.78 -18.52
CA ARG A 12 14.57 -10.97 -18.25
C ARG A 12 14.43 -11.50 -16.82
N ASN A 13 14.23 -10.61 -15.85
CA ASN A 13 14.28 -10.96 -14.44
C ASN A 13 12.90 -10.98 -13.78
N GLN A 14 11.85 -10.48 -14.44
CA GLN A 14 10.49 -10.63 -13.95
C GLN A 14 9.84 -11.88 -14.52
N GLU A 15 9.39 -12.74 -13.61
CA GLU A 15 8.60 -13.89 -13.98
C GLU A 15 7.18 -13.41 -14.28
N TRP A 16 6.69 -13.75 -15.47
CA TRP A 16 5.29 -13.51 -15.79
C TRP A 16 4.44 -14.52 -15.05
N VAL A 17 3.52 -14.03 -14.23
CA VAL A 17 2.54 -14.85 -13.53
C VAL A 17 1.17 -14.40 -13.98
N ASP A 18 0.33 -15.35 -14.43
CA ASP A 18 -1.03 -15.02 -14.84
C ASP A 18 -1.84 -14.56 -13.62
N GLU A 19 -2.20 -13.28 -13.63
CA GLU A 19 -3.01 -12.67 -12.58
C GLU A 19 -4.50 -12.97 -12.81
N PRO A 20 -5.27 -13.23 -11.73
CA PRO A 20 -6.72 -13.34 -11.85
C PRO A 20 -7.29 -12.03 -12.39
N LYS A 21 -8.27 -12.14 -13.28
CA LYS A 21 -8.92 -10.97 -13.86
C LYS A 21 -9.70 -10.22 -12.79
N TRP A 22 -9.35 -8.96 -12.54
CA TRP A 22 -10.10 -8.03 -11.71
C TRP A 22 -11.27 -7.46 -12.52
N ASN A 23 -12.51 -7.81 -12.17
CA ASN A 23 -13.68 -7.37 -12.91
C ASN A 23 -14.33 -6.15 -12.25
N GLU A 24 -15.27 -5.51 -12.96
CA GLU A 24 -16.00 -4.35 -12.44
C GLU A 24 -16.79 -4.66 -11.16
N GLU A 25 -17.26 -5.91 -10.99
CA GLU A 25 -17.97 -6.33 -9.78
C GLU A 25 -17.03 -6.38 -8.57
N ASP A 26 -15.80 -6.87 -8.77
CA ASP A 26 -14.76 -6.92 -7.73
C ASP A 26 -14.36 -5.51 -7.31
N GLU A 27 -14.16 -4.60 -8.28
CA GLU A 27 -13.87 -3.18 -8.04
C GLU A 27 -14.99 -2.51 -7.23
N LYS A 28 -16.25 -2.72 -7.62
CA LYS A 28 -17.42 -2.16 -6.92
C LYS A 28 -17.52 -2.68 -5.49
N ALA A 29 -17.36 -3.99 -5.29
CA ALA A 29 -17.41 -4.62 -3.97
C ALA A 29 -16.28 -4.12 -3.07
N TRP A 30 -15.06 -4.03 -3.60
CA TRP A 30 -13.89 -3.53 -2.87
C TRP A 30 -14.06 -2.05 -2.49
N THR A 31 -14.48 -1.22 -3.43
CA THR A 31 -14.74 0.21 -3.19
C THR A 31 -15.83 0.41 -2.15
N ALA A 32 -16.93 -0.35 -2.23
CA ALA A 32 -18.01 -0.30 -1.24
C ALA A 32 -17.54 -0.74 0.15
N PHE A 33 -16.76 -1.84 0.23
CA PHE A 33 -16.18 -2.31 1.49
C PHE A 33 -15.32 -1.23 2.14
N LEU A 34 -14.47 -0.56 1.37
CA LEU A 34 -13.59 0.50 1.87
C LEU A 34 -14.34 1.71 2.42
N GLY A 35 -15.58 1.96 1.97
CA GLY A 35 -16.46 2.99 2.53
C GLY A 35 -17.02 2.65 3.93
N THR A 36 -17.02 1.38 4.32
CA THR A 36 -17.50 0.96 5.65
C THR A 36 -16.55 1.43 6.77
N PRO A 37 -16.99 1.50 8.04
CA PRO A 37 -16.09 1.81 9.16
C PRO A 37 -14.89 0.85 9.26
N THR A 38 -15.13 -0.45 9.04
CA THR A 38 -14.06 -1.46 9.02
C THR A 38 -13.08 -1.24 7.85
N GLY A 39 -13.61 -0.92 6.66
CA GLY A 39 -12.82 -0.58 5.48
C GLY A 39 -11.93 0.65 5.66
N ARG A 40 -12.45 1.68 6.33
CA ARG A 40 -11.70 2.88 6.70
C ARG A 40 -10.60 2.57 7.73
N ARG A 41 -10.90 1.78 8.75
CA ARG A 41 -9.91 1.34 9.76
C ARG A 41 -8.77 0.54 9.13
N ILE A 42 -9.06 -0.42 8.25
CA ILE A 42 -7.99 -1.20 7.59
C ILE A 42 -7.12 -0.30 6.71
N SER A 43 -7.71 0.66 5.99
CA SER A 43 -6.96 1.62 5.17
C SER A 43 -5.96 2.41 6.01
N LEU A 44 -6.35 2.86 7.20
CA LEU A 44 -5.48 3.58 8.12
C LEU A 44 -4.44 2.72 8.78
N ILE A 45 -4.76 1.47 9.10
CA ILE A 45 -3.79 0.49 9.57
C ILE A 45 -2.70 0.30 8.49
N LEU A 46 -3.08 0.13 7.22
CA LEU A 46 -2.13 -0.02 6.11
C LEU A 46 -1.27 1.23 5.89
N LEU A 47 -1.86 2.42 5.99
CA LEU A 47 -1.13 3.69 5.96
C LEU A 47 -0.10 3.77 7.09
N ASN A 48 -0.51 3.52 8.33
CA ASN A 48 0.35 3.57 9.50
C ASN A 48 1.48 2.52 9.42
N LEU A 49 1.19 1.32 8.92
CA LEU A 49 2.21 0.30 8.67
C LEU A 49 3.22 0.76 7.62
N THR A 50 2.75 1.39 6.52
CA THR A 50 3.63 1.94 5.49
C THR A 50 4.56 3.02 6.05
N LEU A 51 4.02 3.95 6.84
CA LEU A 51 4.80 4.98 7.51
C LEU A 51 5.82 4.37 8.49
N ARG A 52 5.41 3.35 9.25
CA ARG A 52 6.30 2.66 10.19
C ARG A 52 7.46 1.97 9.48
N GLN A 53 7.23 1.31 8.35
CA GLN A 53 8.32 0.66 7.62
C GLN A 53 9.25 1.65 6.92
N ASN A 54 8.71 2.75 6.40
CA ASN A 54 9.53 3.82 5.87
C ASN A 54 10.43 4.42 6.98
N SER A 55 9.86 4.71 8.15
CA SER A 55 10.59 5.21 9.31
C SER A 55 11.63 4.21 9.81
N SER A 56 11.28 2.92 9.89
CA SER A 56 12.22 1.88 10.31
C SER A 56 13.41 1.75 9.36
N ALA A 57 13.16 1.86 8.04
CA ALA A 57 14.20 1.75 7.02
C ALA A 57 15.20 2.91 7.07
N VAL A 58 14.76 4.15 7.29
CA VAL A 58 15.67 5.31 7.38
C VAL A 58 16.55 5.28 8.63
N MET A 59 16.19 4.47 9.64
CA MET A 59 16.98 4.28 10.86
C MET A 59 18.00 3.13 10.75
N LYS A 60 18.05 2.41 9.61
CA LYS A 60 19.04 1.34 9.40
C LYS A 60 20.29 1.88 8.72
N GLU A 61 21.43 1.31 9.06
CA GLU A 61 22.73 1.68 8.50
C GLU A 61 23.48 0.46 7.96
N GLY A 62 24.49 0.73 7.14
CA GLY A 62 25.40 -0.30 6.61
C GLY A 62 24.70 -1.36 5.78
N SER A 63 25.06 -2.63 6.00
CA SER A 63 24.58 -3.77 5.21
C SER A 63 23.08 -4.02 5.33
N LYS A 64 22.40 -3.54 6.39
CA LYS A 64 20.96 -3.74 6.61
C LYS A 64 20.08 -2.68 5.93
N LEU A 65 20.66 -1.56 5.50
CA LEU A 65 19.91 -0.47 4.88
C LEU A 65 19.23 -0.92 3.59
N ALA A 66 19.95 -1.61 2.70
CA ALA A 66 19.41 -2.03 1.40
C ALA A 66 18.21 -2.98 1.55
N GLU A 67 18.31 -3.94 2.47
CA GLU A 67 17.24 -4.88 2.78
C GLU A 67 16.01 -4.16 3.37
N ALA A 68 16.23 -3.27 4.35
CA ALA A 68 15.15 -2.53 5.00
C ALA A 68 14.42 -1.59 4.02
N CYS A 69 15.17 -0.89 3.14
CA CYS A 69 14.61 -0.08 2.07
C CYS A 69 13.84 -0.95 1.06
N GLY A 70 14.36 -2.13 0.71
CA GLY A 70 13.69 -3.08 -0.18
C GLY A 70 12.35 -3.55 0.40
N TYR A 71 12.33 -3.93 1.68
CA TYR A 71 11.12 -4.33 2.39
C TYR A 71 10.09 -3.20 2.47
N ALA A 72 10.51 -2.00 2.88
CA ALA A 72 9.61 -0.85 2.96
C ALA A 72 9.01 -0.49 1.59
N LYS A 73 9.83 -0.54 0.53
CA LYS A 73 9.37 -0.30 -0.85
C LYS A 73 8.40 -1.38 -1.32
N GLY A 74 8.67 -2.65 -1.02
CA GLY A 74 7.79 -3.78 -1.33
C GLY A 74 6.43 -3.63 -0.66
N PHE A 75 6.42 -3.35 0.64
CA PHE A 75 5.18 -3.13 1.41
C PHE A 75 4.36 -1.97 0.84
N ARG A 76 5.00 -0.83 0.56
CA ARG A 76 4.35 0.32 -0.10
C ARG A 76 3.79 -0.05 -1.47
N GLY A 77 4.50 -0.88 -2.23
CA GLY A 77 4.02 -1.40 -3.52
C GLY A 77 2.73 -2.20 -3.37
N CYS A 78 2.68 -3.14 -2.41
CA CYS A 78 1.48 -3.93 -2.14
C CYS A 78 0.28 -3.07 -1.75
N VAL A 79 0.48 -2.09 -0.85
CA VAL A 79 -0.59 -1.16 -0.44
C VAL A 79 -1.08 -0.32 -1.63
N ALA A 80 -0.17 0.16 -2.47
CA ALA A 80 -0.53 0.92 -3.67
C ALA A 80 -1.31 0.08 -4.69
N VAL A 81 -1.03 -1.23 -4.80
CA VAL A 81 -1.82 -2.15 -5.63
C VAL A 81 -3.24 -2.23 -5.09
N LEU A 82 -3.43 -2.49 -3.78
CA LEU A 82 -4.77 -2.55 -3.17
C LEU A 82 -5.57 -1.26 -3.37
N GLU A 83 -4.93 -0.10 -3.28
CA GLU A 83 -5.57 1.18 -3.56
C GLU A 83 -5.92 1.37 -5.04
N SER A 84 -5.10 0.85 -5.95
CA SER A 84 -5.35 0.95 -7.39
C SER A 84 -6.52 0.08 -7.86
N LEU A 85 -6.89 -0.94 -7.07
CA LEU A 85 -8.04 -1.81 -7.33
C LEU A 85 -9.37 -1.15 -6.93
N ALA A 86 -9.35 0.00 -6.25
CA ALA A 86 -10.54 0.75 -5.87
C ALA A 86 -10.75 1.96 -6.79
N THR A 87 -12.01 2.31 -7.05
CA THR A 87 -12.35 3.51 -7.84
C THR A 87 -11.93 4.80 -7.12
N GLN A 88 -11.96 4.81 -5.79
CA GLN A 88 -11.63 5.97 -4.96
C GLN A 88 -10.32 5.72 -4.19
N LYS A 89 -9.31 6.57 -4.42
CA LYS A 89 -8.02 6.50 -3.71
C LYS A 89 -8.20 7.02 -2.27
N LEU A 90 -8.20 6.13 -1.28
CA LEU A 90 -8.36 6.50 0.13
C LEU A 90 -7.23 7.38 0.70
N ASN A 91 -6.08 7.43 0.02
CA ASN A 91 -4.96 8.29 0.41
C ASN A 91 -5.22 9.79 0.19
N SER A 92 -6.31 10.18 -0.47
CA SER A 92 -6.78 11.56 -0.37
C SER A 92 -7.49 11.70 0.97
N ALA A 93 -6.72 12.05 2.01
CA ALA A 93 -7.15 12.53 3.31
C ALA A 93 -8.60 12.18 3.64
N ILE A 94 -8.82 11.08 4.37
CA ILE A 94 -10.10 10.78 5.00
C ILE A 94 -10.44 12.01 5.86
N ALA A 95 -11.26 12.91 5.32
CA ALA A 95 -11.54 14.24 5.86
C ALA A 95 -12.29 14.20 7.21
N ASP A 96 -12.61 12.99 7.69
CA ASP A 96 -13.53 12.72 8.80
C ASP A 96 -12.87 11.86 9.90
N TYR A 97 -11.58 11.51 9.76
CA TYR A 97 -10.87 10.77 10.79
C TYR A 97 -10.46 11.72 11.93
N GLY A 98 -11.41 11.93 12.85
CA GLY A 98 -11.36 12.89 13.96
C GLY A 98 -12.74 13.40 14.39
N ASN A 99 -13.80 13.02 13.68
CA ASN A 99 -15.18 13.42 13.97
C ASN A 99 -15.99 12.34 14.71
N GLU A 100 -15.44 11.12 14.80
CA GLU A 100 -15.94 10.08 15.69
C GLU A 100 -15.23 10.26 17.03
N SER A 101 -15.99 10.66 18.05
CA SER A 101 -15.54 10.87 19.44
C SER A 101 -14.62 9.73 19.89
N ASP A 102 -13.35 10.07 20.15
CA ASP A 102 -12.36 9.18 20.75
C ASP A 102 -12.97 8.49 21.98
N GLU A 103 -13.10 7.17 21.95
CA GLU A 103 -13.44 6.42 23.16
C GLU A 103 -12.32 6.63 24.18
N PRO A 104 -12.65 6.97 25.45
CA PRO A 104 -11.65 7.25 26.45
C PRO A 104 -10.82 5.99 26.70
N VAL A 105 -9.50 6.11 26.52
CA VAL A 105 -8.52 5.11 26.91
C VAL A 105 -8.66 4.92 28.42
N VAL A 106 -9.18 3.76 28.83
CA VAL A 106 -9.23 3.34 30.23
C VAL A 106 -7.80 3.07 30.67
N ASN A 107 -7.27 3.94 31.55
CA ASN A 107 -6.03 3.71 32.29
C ASN A 107 -6.26 2.69 33.41
#